data_AF-A0A4Z1GXS5-F1
#
_entry.id   AF-A0A4Z1GXS5-F1
#
_cell.length_a   1.000
_cell.length_b   1.000
_cell.length_c   1.000
_cell.angle_alpha   90.00
_cell.angle_beta   90.00
_cell.angle_gamma   90.00
#
_symmetry.space_group_name_H-M   'P 1'
#
loop_
_entity.id
_entity.type
_entity.pdbx_description
1 polymer ?
#
loop_
_entity_poly.entity_id
_entity_poly.type
_entity_poly.pdbx_seq_one_letter_code
_entity_poly.pdbx_strand_id
1 'polypeptide(L)'
;MSSSSRQIEKERVTIYWYLRGRDNDVGLSQNATAKNLSFEGDQKRAEIDSRSFDERRRILGTYVDPDESHSIVSLTTSWKPSGLKRLTGLERTIRFGKYLQSKAELKFEWNEQSLGIFKARSEKIEIENTKRKLLVKKNGILYPNRDDCEKKGRRHRRGNEPIRFRDLDKIEADIHRVNGCIESRNLDIIKKEENMMRFMEMSIKSVTHLLPK
;
A
#
# COMPACT_ATOMS: atom_id res chain seq x y z
N MET A 1 6.14 7.44 -55.29
CA MET A 1 5.64 7.98 -54.01
C MET A 1 5.85 6.89 -52.96
N SER A 2 6.90 7.00 -52.15
CA SER A 2 7.17 6.02 -51.09
C SER A 2 6.53 6.49 -49.80
N SER A 3 5.43 5.83 -49.41
CA SER A 3 4.87 5.95 -48.07
C SER A 3 5.85 5.32 -47.07
N SER A 4 6.70 6.15 -46.48
CA SER A 4 7.51 5.77 -45.31
C SER A 4 6.55 5.65 -44.12
N SER A 5 6.07 4.44 -43.88
CA SER A 5 5.44 4.05 -42.63
C SER A 5 6.49 4.21 -41.53
N ARG A 6 6.46 5.35 -40.84
CA ARG A 6 7.18 5.52 -39.57
C ARG A 6 6.74 4.38 -38.66
N GLN A 7 7.62 3.41 -38.44
CA GLN A 7 7.48 2.50 -37.31
C GLN A 7 7.58 3.39 -36.07
N ILE A 8 6.44 3.67 -35.45
CA ILE A 8 6.42 4.33 -34.15
C ILE A 8 7.07 3.33 -33.20
N GLU A 9 8.30 3.62 -32.77
CA GLU A 9 8.97 2.83 -31.75
C GLU A 9 8.09 2.87 -30.51
N LYS A 10 7.63 1.69 -30.08
CA LYS A 10 6.79 1.56 -28.90
C LYS A 10 7.68 1.72 -27.67
N GLU A 11 7.56 2.84 -26.96
CA GLU A 11 8.36 3.08 -25.76
C GLU A 11 7.86 2.21 -24.60
N ARG A 12 8.76 1.48 -23.94
CA ARG A 12 8.44 0.78 -22.70
C ARG A 12 8.67 1.72 -21.51
N VAL A 13 7.58 2.08 -20.86
CA VAL A 13 7.56 3.01 -19.72
C VAL A 13 7.60 2.25 -18.41
N THR A 14 8.46 2.70 -17.48
CA THR A 14 8.55 2.15 -16.12
C THR A 14 7.86 3.05 -15.12
N ILE A 15 6.99 2.46 -14.30
CA ILE A 15 6.38 3.14 -13.15
C ILE A 15 7.15 2.75 -11.89
N TYR A 16 7.59 3.74 -11.13
CA TYR A 16 8.17 3.57 -9.81
C TYR A 16 7.15 3.92 -8.72
N TRP A 17 7.35 3.37 -7.53
CA TRP A 17 6.62 3.71 -6.33
C TRP A 17 7.54 3.98 -5.14
N TYR A 18 7.03 4.74 -4.18
CA TYR A 18 7.74 5.21 -2.99
C TYR A 18 6.80 5.19 -1.79
N LEU A 19 7.35 4.94 -0.61
CA LEU A 19 6.62 5.12 0.65
C LEU A 19 6.73 6.57 1.10
N ARG A 20 5.66 7.04 1.73
CA ARG A 20 5.60 8.36 2.32
C ARG A 20 5.19 8.24 3.79
N GLY A 21 6.06 8.69 4.67
CA GLY A 21 5.82 8.64 6.12
C GLY A 21 5.62 7.21 6.65
N ARG A 22 4.68 7.05 7.59
CA ARG A 22 4.43 5.77 8.28
C ARG A 22 3.40 4.94 7.48
N ASP A 23 3.95 4.14 6.58
CA ASP A 23 3.43 2.88 6.02
C ASP A 23 2.26 2.87 5.02
N ASN A 24 1.41 3.90 4.91
CA ASN A 24 0.19 3.78 4.08
C ASN A 24 0.10 4.68 2.86
N ASP A 25 0.93 5.72 2.81
CA ASP A 25 0.91 6.68 1.72
C ASP A 25 1.93 6.25 0.65
N VAL A 26 1.46 6.11 -0.58
CA VAL A 26 2.26 5.66 -1.71
C VAL A 26 2.31 6.76 -2.76
N GLY A 27 3.54 7.12 -3.15
CA GLY A 27 3.83 7.96 -4.30
C GLY A 27 4.18 7.10 -5.53
N LEU A 28 3.91 7.59 -6.73
CA LEU A 28 4.27 7.00 -8.02
C LEU A 28 5.07 7.99 -8.86
N SER A 29 5.98 7.50 -9.70
CA SER A 29 6.65 8.30 -10.73
C SER A 29 6.83 7.50 -12.02
N GLN A 30 7.01 8.21 -13.14
CA GLN A 30 7.30 7.60 -14.45
C GLN A 30 8.76 7.87 -14.84
N ASN A 31 9.45 6.88 -15.42
CA ASN A 31 10.77 7.01 -16.07
C ASN A 31 11.80 7.90 -15.32
N ALA A 32 11.91 7.74 -13.99
CA ALA A 32 12.79 8.54 -13.12
C ALA A 32 12.58 10.07 -13.20
N THR A 33 11.42 10.52 -13.69
CA THR A 33 11.05 11.93 -13.73
C THR A 33 10.77 12.47 -12.33
N ALA A 34 10.98 13.78 -12.15
CA ALA A 34 10.70 14.48 -10.89
C ALA A 34 9.20 14.65 -10.59
N LYS A 35 8.31 14.30 -11.53
CA LYS A 35 6.86 14.41 -11.35
C LYS A 35 6.36 13.20 -10.57
N ASN A 36 6.25 13.37 -9.26
CA ASN A 36 5.67 12.37 -8.37
C ASN A 36 4.16 12.58 -8.25
N LEU A 37 3.41 11.49 -8.27
CA LEU A 37 1.96 11.42 -8.09
C LEU A 37 1.67 10.74 -6.76
N SER A 38 0.85 11.31 -5.91
CA SER A 38 0.46 10.69 -4.63
C SER A 38 -1.01 10.30 -4.61
N PHE A 39 -1.30 9.13 -4.05
CA PHE A 39 -2.67 8.74 -3.69
C PHE A 39 -2.93 9.07 -2.22
N GLU A 40 -2.93 10.34 -1.85
CA GLU A 40 -3.33 10.75 -0.49
C GLU A 40 -4.81 10.44 -0.24
N GLY A 41 -5.12 9.88 0.94
CA GLY A 41 -6.29 10.19 1.76
C GLY A 41 -7.68 10.19 1.13
N ASP A 42 -8.72 10.41 1.93
CA ASP A 42 -10.04 9.83 1.68
C ASP A 42 -10.80 10.23 0.39
N GLN A 43 -10.40 11.24 -0.40
CA GLN A 43 -11.26 11.72 -1.51
C GLN A 43 -10.61 12.34 -2.76
N LYS A 44 -9.34 12.10 -3.10
CA LYS A 44 -8.77 12.76 -4.30
C LYS A 44 -8.24 11.83 -5.38
N ARG A 45 -8.28 12.35 -6.62
CA ARG A 45 -7.45 11.87 -7.76
C ARG A 45 -5.98 11.93 -7.35
N ALA A 46 -5.10 11.23 -8.05
CA ALA A 46 -3.67 11.37 -7.81
C ALA A 46 -3.26 12.85 -7.97
N GLU A 47 -2.58 13.41 -6.97
CA GLU A 47 -2.10 14.79 -7.01
C GLU A 47 -0.60 14.80 -7.31
N ILE A 48 -0.14 15.77 -8.11
CA ILE A 48 1.29 16.01 -8.31
C ILE A 48 1.85 16.57 -7.01
N ASP A 49 2.88 15.93 -6.46
CA ASP A 49 3.40 16.25 -5.13
C ASP A 49 4.91 16.44 -5.13
N SER A 50 5.36 17.46 -4.41
CA SER A 50 6.76 17.86 -4.26
C SER A 50 7.34 17.54 -2.88
N ARG A 51 6.57 16.88 -1.99
CA ARG A 51 7.06 16.52 -0.64
C ARG A 51 8.16 15.46 -0.68
N SER A 52 8.96 15.40 0.40
CA SER A 52 10.02 14.41 0.58
C SER A 52 9.45 12.99 0.67
N PHE A 53 9.88 12.11 -0.23
CA PHE A 53 9.58 10.68 -0.22
C PHE A 53 10.71 9.90 0.47
N ASP A 54 10.44 8.68 0.91
CA ASP A 54 11.54 7.72 1.12
C ASP A 54 12.28 7.59 -0.21
N GLU A 55 13.57 7.97 -0.23
CA GLU A 55 14.40 8.07 -1.44
C GLU A 55 14.54 6.74 -2.20
N ARG A 56 14.18 5.62 -1.54
CA ARG A 56 14.20 4.29 -2.14
C ARG A 56 13.05 4.10 -3.13
N ARG A 57 13.28 4.48 -4.38
CA ARG A 57 12.40 4.14 -5.52
C ARG A 57 12.33 2.62 -5.71
N ARG A 58 11.13 2.11 -6.00
CA ARG A 58 10.86 0.69 -6.21
C ARG A 58 10.07 0.53 -7.51
N ILE A 59 10.31 -0.49 -8.31
CA ILE A 59 9.59 -0.64 -9.61
C ILE A 59 8.20 -1.19 -9.33
N LEU A 60 7.15 -0.45 -9.68
CA LEU A 60 5.77 -0.92 -9.61
C LEU A 60 5.51 -1.96 -10.70
N GLY A 61 5.92 -1.62 -11.91
CA GLY A 61 5.65 -2.36 -13.13
C GLY A 61 6.00 -1.52 -14.36
N THR A 62 5.77 -2.09 -15.53
CA THR A 62 6.05 -1.46 -16.83
C THR A 62 4.82 -1.52 -17.71
N TYR A 63 4.68 -0.58 -18.64
CA TYR A 63 3.70 -0.65 -19.72
C TYR A 63 4.32 -0.18 -21.03
N VAL A 64 3.67 -0.48 -22.13
CA VAL A 64 4.03 -0.03 -23.48
C VAL A 64 3.17 1.18 -23.82
N ASP A 65 3.79 2.32 -24.11
CA ASP A 65 3.12 3.48 -24.67
C ASP A 65 3.24 3.42 -26.21
N PRO A 66 2.14 3.15 -26.94
CA PRO A 66 2.21 2.97 -28.39
C PRO A 66 2.49 4.27 -29.16
N ASP A 67 2.28 5.42 -28.52
CA ASP A 67 2.14 6.72 -29.18
C ASP A 67 2.57 7.91 -28.29
N GLU A 68 3.38 7.65 -27.25
CA GLU A 68 3.88 8.64 -26.27
C GLU A 68 2.77 9.50 -25.61
N SER A 69 1.53 9.03 -25.68
CA SER A 69 0.35 9.80 -25.30
C SER A 69 -0.13 9.49 -23.88
N HIS A 70 0.38 8.41 -23.30
CA HIS A 70 -0.11 7.84 -22.04
C HIS A 70 0.82 8.15 -20.87
N SER A 71 1.06 9.43 -20.55
CA SER A 71 1.75 9.74 -19.30
C SER A 71 1.01 9.20 -18.06
N ILE A 72 1.76 8.83 -17.01
CA ILE A 72 1.18 8.39 -15.74
C ILE A 72 0.23 9.45 -15.13
N VAL A 73 0.49 10.73 -15.38
CA VAL A 73 -0.39 11.85 -14.98
C VAL A 73 -1.73 11.77 -15.74
N SER A 74 -1.69 11.55 -17.05
CA SER A 74 -2.89 11.38 -17.88
C SER A 74 -3.68 10.13 -17.46
N LEU A 75 -2.99 9.01 -17.27
CA LEU A 75 -3.59 7.72 -16.88
C LEU A 75 -4.26 7.80 -15.52
N THR A 76 -3.61 8.40 -14.53
CA THR A 76 -4.18 8.59 -13.18
C THR A 76 -5.33 9.60 -13.16
N THR A 77 -5.27 10.64 -13.99
CA THR A 77 -6.36 11.65 -14.11
C THR A 77 -7.60 11.06 -14.78
N SER A 78 -7.39 10.20 -15.78
CA SER A 78 -8.45 9.50 -16.52
C SER A 78 -9.05 8.33 -15.74
N TRP A 79 -8.31 7.80 -14.76
CA TRP A 79 -8.78 6.75 -13.87
C TRP A 79 -9.87 7.29 -12.94
N LYS A 80 -11.10 6.81 -13.13
CA LYS A 80 -12.30 7.18 -12.35
C LYS A 80 -12.82 5.99 -11.57
N PRO A 81 -12.26 5.66 -10.39
CA PRO A 81 -12.55 4.39 -9.75
C PRO A 81 -13.77 4.56 -8.84
N SER A 82 -14.71 3.63 -8.93
CA SER A 82 -15.79 3.54 -7.94
C SER A 82 -15.26 3.00 -6.61
N GLY A 83 -15.76 3.53 -5.50
CA GLY A 83 -15.46 2.99 -4.17
C GLY A 83 -14.01 3.19 -3.71
N LEU A 84 -13.41 4.35 -3.99
CA LEU A 84 -12.10 4.74 -3.43
C LEU A 84 -12.16 5.29 -2.00
N LYS A 85 -13.35 5.65 -1.52
CA LYS A 85 -13.55 6.15 -0.16
C LYS A 85 -13.06 5.07 0.81
N ARG A 86 -12.29 5.47 1.82
CA ARG A 86 -11.73 4.62 2.88
C ARG A 86 -10.63 3.64 2.46
N LEU A 87 -10.17 3.70 1.21
CA LEU A 87 -8.99 2.94 0.78
C LEU A 87 -7.70 3.69 1.13
N THR A 88 -6.72 2.93 1.61
CA THR A 88 -5.33 3.37 1.83
C THR A 88 -4.61 3.66 0.50
N GLY A 89 -3.50 4.41 0.54
CA GLY A 89 -2.67 4.67 -0.64
C GLY A 89 -2.13 3.38 -1.28
N LEU A 90 -1.81 2.37 -0.47
CA LEU A 90 -1.43 1.03 -0.91
C LEU A 90 -2.54 0.36 -1.74
N GLU A 91 -3.76 0.27 -1.20
CA GLU A 91 -4.89 -0.37 -1.90
C GLU A 91 -5.22 0.36 -3.20
N ARG A 92 -5.13 1.69 -3.21
CA ARG A 92 -5.31 2.51 -4.41
C ARG A 92 -4.26 2.21 -5.46
N THR A 93 -2.99 2.09 -5.07
CA THR A 93 -1.90 1.75 -5.98
C THR A 93 -2.11 0.37 -6.62
N ILE A 94 -2.53 -0.62 -5.83
CA ILE A 94 -2.89 -1.95 -6.36
C ILE A 94 -4.03 -1.85 -7.38
N ARG A 95 -5.10 -1.13 -7.05
CA ARG A 95 -6.24 -0.95 -7.97
C ARG A 95 -5.86 -0.18 -9.23
N PHE A 96 -4.95 0.78 -9.13
CA PHE A 96 -4.45 1.51 -10.29
C PHE A 96 -3.67 0.59 -11.24
N GLY A 97 -2.76 -0.23 -10.72
CA GLY A 97 -2.06 -1.20 -11.57
C GLY A 97 -3.00 -2.24 -12.21
N LYS A 98 -4.07 -2.67 -11.52
CA LYS A 98 -5.12 -3.50 -12.13
C LYS A 98 -5.87 -2.77 -13.25
N TYR A 99 -6.13 -1.48 -13.07
CA TYR A 99 -6.70 -0.65 -14.12
C TYR A 99 -5.77 -0.57 -15.34
N LEU A 100 -4.47 -0.32 -15.15
CA LEU A 100 -3.50 -0.34 -16.24
C LEU A 100 -3.46 -1.69 -16.95
N GLN A 101 -3.54 -2.79 -16.20
CA GLN A 101 -3.60 -4.14 -16.78
C GLN A 101 -4.88 -4.39 -17.57
N SER A 102 -6.00 -3.79 -17.19
CA SER A 102 -7.26 -3.89 -17.94
C SER A 102 -7.26 -3.09 -19.25
N LYS A 103 -6.33 -2.13 -19.40
CA LYS A 103 -6.11 -1.39 -20.63
C LYS A 103 -5.24 -2.21 -21.58
N ALA A 104 -5.88 -2.93 -22.50
CA ALA A 104 -5.21 -3.81 -23.44
C ALA A 104 -4.14 -3.10 -24.28
N GLU A 105 -4.36 -1.81 -24.57
CA GLU A 105 -3.42 -0.94 -25.30
C GLU A 105 -2.08 -0.74 -24.58
N LEU A 106 -2.09 -0.75 -23.23
CA LEU A 106 -0.89 -0.47 -22.41
C LEU A 106 -0.02 -1.71 -22.20
N LYS A 107 -0.55 -2.93 -22.33
CA LYS A 107 0.20 -4.18 -22.04
C LYS A 107 0.98 -4.12 -20.71
N PHE A 108 0.33 -3.68 -19.64
CA PHE A 108 0.98 -3.48 -18.34
C PHE A 108 1.42 -4.81 -17.70
N GLU A 109 2.66 -4.85 -17.25
CA GLU A 109 3.32 -5.97 -16.57
C GLU A 109 3.67 -5.57 -15.13
N TRP A 110 3.19 -6.34 -14.15
CA TRP A 110 3.52 -6.12 -12.74
C TRP A 110 4.97 -6.48 -12.43
N ASN A 111 5.59 -5.72 -11.52
CA ASN A 111 6.71 -6.25 -10.76
C ASN A 111 6.16 -7.10 -9.59
N GLU A 112 6.36 -8.42 -9.68
CA GLU A 112 5.82 -9.37 -8.70
C GLU A 112 6.38 -9.17 -7.28
N GLN A 113 7.61 -8.67 -7.14
CA GLN A 113 8.17 -8.37 -5.82
C GLN A 113 7.44 -7.21 -5.16
N SER A 114 7.18 -6.13 -5.91
CA SER A 114 6.39 -4.98 -5.45
C SER A 114 4.96 -5.39 -5.09
N LEU A 115 4.32 -6.22 -5.92
CA LEU A 115 2.98 -6.75 -5.60
C LEU A 115 3.01 -7.57 -4.30
N GLY A 116 4.05 -8.38 -4.10
CA GLY A 116 4.28 -9.14 -2.87
C GLY A 116 4.47 -8.25 -1.63
N ILE A 117 5.18 -7.13 -1.76
CA ILE A 117 5.35 -6.14 -0.68
C ILE A 117 4.02 -5.48 -0.32
N PHE A 118 3.23 -5.06 -1.32
CA PHE A 118 1.95 -4.44 -1.09
C PHE A 118 0.94 -5.37 -0.40
N LYS A 119 0.89 -6.64 -0.79
CA LYS A 119 0.06 -7.65 -0.12
C LYS A 119 0.46 -7.79 1.35
N ALA A 120 1.75 -7.95 1.63
CA ALA A 120 2.26 -8.09 2.99
C ALA A 120 1.98 -6.84 3.86
N ARG A 121 2.13 -5.63 3.29
CA ARG A 121 1.77 -4.37 3.97
C ARG A 121 0.27 -4.26 4.24
N SER A 122 -0.58 -4.67 3.29
CA SER A 122 -2.04 -4.67 3.46
C SER A 122 -2.47 -5.61 4.59
N GLU A 123 -1.92 -6.83 4.64
CA GLU A 123 -2.17 -7.80 5.72
C GLU A 123 -1.73 -7.26 7.09
N LYS A 124 -0.58 -6.59 7.17
CA LYS A 124 -0.12 -5.92 8.40
C LYS A 124 -1.17 -4.93 8.92
N ILE A 125 -1.74 -4.11 8.04
CA ILE A 125 -2.75 -3.10 8.41
C ILE A 125 -4.00 -3.77 8.98
N GLU A 126 -4.43 -4.90 8.41
CA GLU A 126 -5.57 -5.68 8.94
C GLU A 126 -5.30 -6.23 10.35
N ILE A 127 -4.09 -6.73 10.59
CA ILE A 127 -3.65 -7.21 11.90
C ILE A 127 -3.61 -6.04 12.92
N GLU A 128 -3.07 -4.88 12.53
CA GLU A 128 -3.06 -3.68 13.36
C GLU A 128 -4.47 -3.17 13.69
N ASN A 129 -5.40 -3.22 12.72
CA ASN A 129 -6.79 -2.89 12.96
C ASN A 129 -7.45 -3.85 13.96
N THR A 130 -7.07 -5.12 13.95
CA THR A 130 -7.50 -6.11 14.95
C THR A 130 -6.98 -5.75 16.34
N LYS A 131 -5.70 -5.38 16.46
CA LYS A 131 -5.11 -4.86 17.71
C LYS A 131 -5.89 -3.66 18.25
N ARG A 132 -6.21 -2.69 17.39
CA ARG A 132 -6.97 -1.49 17.78
C ARG A 132 -8.35 -1.86 18.36
N LYS A 133 -9.07 -2.80 17.73
CA LYS A 133 -10.36 -3.29 18.25
C LYS A 133 -10.22 -3.95 19.64
N LEU A 134 -9.17 -4.75 19.85
CA LEU A 134 -8.89 -5.36 21.15
C LEU A 134 -8.58 -4.31 22.23
N LEU A 135 -7.80 -3.28 21.90
CA LEU A 135 -7.50 -2.17 22.82
C LEU A 135 -8.76 -1.39 23.20
N VAL A 136 -9.64 -1.10 22.24
CA VAL A 136 -10.95 -0.48 22.52
C VAL A 136 -11.77 -1.35 23.46
N LYS A 137 -11.79 -2.67 23.25
CA LYS A 137 -12.48 -3.61 24.14
C LYS A 137 -11.87 -3.63 25.56
N LYS A 138 -10.54 -3.67 25.68
CA LYS A 138 -9.82 -3.59 26.97
C LYS A 138 -10.21 -2.32 27.73
N ASN A 139 -10.17 -1.18 27.04
CA ASN A 139 -10.51 0.12 27.63
C ASN A 139 -11.98 0.20 28.09
N GLY A 140 -12.91 -0.38 27.32
CA GLY A 140 -14.33 -0.44 27.72
C GLY A 140 -14.60 -1.28 28.97
N ILE A 141 -13.71 -2.23 29.31
CA ILE A 141 -13.79 -3.01 30.55
C ILE A 141 -13.18 -2.25 31.73
N LEU A 142 -12.00 -1.64 31.53
CA LEU A 142 -11.28 -0.89 32.56
C LEU A 142 -11.99 0.42 32.95
N TYR A 143 -12.55 1.11 31.96
CA TYR A 143 -13.19 2.40 32.10
C TYR A 143 -14.59 2.36 31.47
N PRO A 144 -15.56 1.67 32.11
CA PRO A 144 -16.92 1.61 31.61
C PRO A 144 -17.56 3.01 31.65
N ASN A 145 -18.29 3.38 30.60
CA ASN A 145 -19.01 4.65 30.54
C ASN A 145 -20.07 4.75 31.67
N ARG A 146 -20.31 5.97 32.17
CA ARG A 146 -21.31 6.25 33.23
C ARG A 146 -22.70 5.70 32.89
N ASP A 147 -23.14 5.87 31.64
CA ASP A 147 -24.44 5.38 31.15
C ASP A 147 -24.55 3.83 31.14
N ASP A 148 -23.43 3.13 30.92
CA ASP A 148 -23.38 1.66 30.98
C ASP A 148 -23.44 1.15 32.42
N CYS A 149 -22.91 1.92 33.38
CA CYS A 149 -23.02 1.64 34.80
C CYS A 149 -24.47 1.80 35.29
N GLU A 150 -25.20 2.83 34.83
CA GLU A 150 -26.60 3.07 35.19
C GLU A 150 -27.56 1.99 34.62
N LYS A 151 -27.34 1.55 33.37
CA LYS A 151 -28.13 0.44 32.78
C LYS A 151 -27.87 -0.90 33.46
N LYS A 152 -26.65 -1.17 33.90
CA LYS A 152 -26.28 -2.42 34.60
C LYS A 152 -26.70 -2.42 36.08
N GLY A 153 -26.76 -1.25 36.73
CA GLY A 153 -27.26 -1.11 38.10
C GLY A 153 -28.70 -1.60 38.29
N ARG A 154 -29.53 -1.59 37.24
CA ARG A 154 -30.91 -2.12 37.30
C ARG A 154 -31.04 -3.63 37.10
N ARG A 155 -29.99 -4.33 36.62
CA ARG A 155 -30.03 -5.78 36.33
C ARG A 155 -29.24 -6.65 37.33
N HIS A 156 -28.43 -6.05 38.20
CA HIS A 156 -27.60 -6.78 39.16
C HIS A 156 -28.26 -7.03 40.52
N ARG A 157 -29.40 -7.75 40.53
CA ARG A 157 -29.93 -8.36 41.77
C ARG A 157 -29.76 -9.88 41.86
N ARG A 158 -29.13 -10.53 40.89
CA ARG A 158 -28.82 -11.97 40.96
C ARG A 158 -27.48 -12.27 40.29
N GLY A 159 -26.55 -12.82 41.08
CA GLY A 159 -25.32 -13.44 40.59
C GLY A 159 -24.10 -12.52 40.58
N ASN A 160 -23.33 -12.56 41.67
CA ASN A 160 -21.93 -12.15 41.67
C ASN A 160 -21.15 -13.08 40.72
N GLU A 161 -20.57 -12.56 39.64
CA GLU A 161 -19.51 -13.27 38.94
C GLU A 161 -18.35 -12.34 38.53
N PRO A 162 -17.09 -12.74 38.78
CA PRO A 162 -15.87 -12.01 38.42
C PRO A 162 -15.48 -12.19 36.93
N ILE A 163 -16.47 -12.15 36.03
CA ILE A 163 -16.26 -12.35 34.58
C ILE A 163 -15.30 -11.31 33.98
N ARG A 164 -15.16 -10.12 34.60
CA ARG A 164 -14.35 -9.03 34.04
C ARG A 164 -12.83 -9.26 34.07
N PHE A 165 -12.29 -9.94 35.07
CA PHE A 165 -10.83 -10.11 35.19
C PHE A 165 -10.29 -11.20 34.24
N ARG A 166 -10.97 -12.35 34.14
CA ARG A 166 -10.59 -13.40 33.17
C ARG A 166 -10.71 -12.90 31.72
N ASP A 167 -11.70 -12.06 31.42
CA ASP A 167 -11.85 -11.44 30.10
C ASP A 167 -10.71 -10.46 29.79
N LEU A 168 -10.20 -9.73 30.80
CA LEU A 168 -9.04 -8.85 30.65
C LEU A 168 -7.77 -9.65 30.36
N ASP A 169 -7.49 -10.69 31.13
CA ASP A 169 -6.31 -11.55 30.94
C ASP A 169 -6.30 -12.17 29.54
N LYS A 170 -7.47 -12.61 29.06
CA LYS A 170 -7.62 -13.14 27.71
C LYS A 170 -7.36 -12.08 26.63
N ILE A 171 -7.92 -10.87 26.79
CA ILE A 171 -7.69 -9.77 25.84
C ILE A 171 -6.22 -9.36 25.83
N GLU A 172 -5.55 -9.38 26.98
CA GLU A 172 -4.12 -9.07 27.11
C GLU A 172 -3.26 -10.12 26.39
N ALA A 173 -3.56 -11.41 26.58
CA ALA A 173 -2.90 -12.49 25.86
C ALA A 173 -3.14 -12.40 24.33
N ASP A 174 -4.35 -12.04 23.90
CA ASP A 174 -4.67 -11.84 22.48
C ASP A 174 -3.90 -10.64 21.90
N ILE A 175 -3.79 -9.52 22.62
CA ILE A 175 -2.97 -8.37 22.21
C ILE A 175 -1.50 -8.77 22.07
N HIS A 176 -0.96 -9.52 23.03
CA HIS A 176 0.41 -10.01 22.99
C HIS A 176 0.66 -10.89 21.75
N ARG A 177 -0.25 -11.83 21.46
CA ARG A 177 -0.19 -12.66 20.25
C ARG A 177 -0.20 -11.81 18.97
N VAL A 178 -1.10 -10.83 18.90
CA VAL A 178 -1.21 -9.94 17.75
C VAL A 178 0.06 -9.11 17.56
N ASN A 179 0.71 -8.65 18.65
CA ASN A 179 2.01 -7.96 18.55
C ASN A 179 3.07 -8.84 17.90
N GLY A 180 3.19 -10.11 18.32
CA GLY A 180 4.13 -11.05 17.69
C GLY A 180 3.85 -11.26 16.19
N CYS A 181 2.58 -11.30 15.78
CA CYS A 181 2.21 -11.35 14.36
C CYS A 181 2.63 -10.09 13.58
N ILE A 182 2.47 -8.90 14.17
CA ILE A 182 2.89 -7.63 13.56
C ILE A 182 4.41 -7.59 13.39
N GLU A 183 5.16 -8.00 14.41
CA GLU A 183 6.63 -8.05 14.38
C GLU A 183 7.14 -9.01 13.31
N SER A 184 6.59 -10.23 13.26
CA SER A 184 6.92 -11.20 12.21
C SER A 184 6.62 -10.65 10.81
N ARG A 185 5.48 -9.99 10.62
CA ARG A 185 5.13 -9.40 9.32
C ARG A 185 6.04 -8.24 8.94
N ASN A 186 6.50 -7.44 9.91
CA ASN A 186 7.49 -6.38 9.66
C ASN A 186 8.80 -6.96 9.14
N LEU A 187 9.30 -8.05 9.74
CA LEU A 187 10.51 -8.72 9.28
C LEU A 187 10.36 -9.26 7.85
N ASP A 188 9.20 -9.85 7.52
CA ASP A 188 8.90 -10.32 6.17
C ASP A 188 8.90 -9.19 5.14
N ILE A 189 8.32 -8.03 5.48
CA ILE A 189 8.31 -6.84 4.63
C ILE A 189 9.73 -6.34 4.39
N ILE A 190 10.52 -6.20 5.46
CA ILE A 190 11.93 -5.77 5.38
C ILE A 190 12.71 -6.70 4.46
N LYS A 191 12.59 -8.01 4.65
CA LYS A 191 13.28 -9.01 3.82
C LYS A 191 12.88 -8.93 2.35
N LYS A 192 11.58 -8.73 2.05
CA LYS A 192 11.10 -8.55 0.68
C LYS A 192 11.66 -7.27 0.05
N GLU A 193 11.71 -6.19 0.81
CA GLU A 193 12.27 -4.92 0.33
C GLU A 193 13.77 -5.02 0.08
N GLU A 194 14.54 -5.65 0.97
CA GLU A 194 15.98 -5.89 0.78
C GLU A 194 16.26 -6.73 -0.46
N ASN A 195 15.49 -7.81 -0.68
CA ASN A 195 15.64 -8.65 -1.87
C ASN A 195 15.39 -7.87 -3.16
N MET A 196 14.40 -6.98 -3.16
CA MET A 196 14.10 -6.14 -4.32
C MET A 196 15.20 -5.09 -4.57
N MET A 197 15.73 -4.47 -3.51
CA MET A 197 16.86 -3.53 -3.64
C MET A 197 18.09 -4.22 -4.23
N ARG A 198 18.44 -5.42 -3.75
CA ARG A 198 19.54 -6.22 -4.31
C ARG A 198 19.32 -6.54 -5.80
N PHE A 199 18.10 -6.91 -6.17
CA PHE A 199 17.77 -7.16 -7.58
C PHE A 199 17.99 -5.92 -8.44
N MET A 200 17.50 -4.75 -8.00
CA MET A 200 17.69 -3.49 -8.74
C MET A 200 19.16 -3.10 -8.87
N GLU A 201 19.98 -3.28 -7.83
CA GLU A 201 21.42 -3.00 -7.88
C GLU A 201 22.15 -3.89 -8.89
N MET A 202 21.81 -5.18 -8.97
CA MET A 202 22.39 -6.10 -9.96
C MET A 202 21.97 -5.75 -11.39
N SER A 203 20.71 -5.34 -11.59
CA SER A 203 20.23 -4.89 -12.90
C SER A 203 20.94 -3.62 -13.38
N ILE A 204 21.29 -2.70 -12.47
CA ILE A 204 22.06 -1.50 -12.82
C ILE A 204 23.50 -1.85 -13.19
N LYS A 205 24.17 -2.71 -12.41
CA LYS A 205 25.56 -3.12 -12.64
C LYS A 205 25.76 -3.89 -13.94
N SER A 206 24.79 -4.73 -14.31
CA SER A 206 24.84 -5.49 -15.57
C SER A 206 24.69 -4.61 -16.81
N VAL A 207 23.97 -3.49 -16.73
CA VAL A 207 23.85 -2.52 -17.83
C VAL A 207 25.11 -1.66 -17.97
N THR A 208 25.78 -1.28 -16.87
CA THR A 208 26.99 -0.46 -16.93
C THR A 208 28.23 -1.17 -17.49
N HIS A 209 28.25 -2.51 -17.52
CA HIS A 209 29.34 -3.28 -18.13
C HIS A 209 29.22 -3.43 -19.66
N LEU A 210 28.10 -3.01 -20.25
CA LEU A 210 27.84 -3.11 -21.69
C LEU A 210 28.06 -1.77 -22.44
N LEU A 211 28.49 -0.71 -21.74
CA LEU A 211 28.89 0.54 -22.40
C LEU A 211 30.38 0.46 -22.77
N PRO A 212 30.74 0.49 -24.07
CA PRO A 212 32.14 0.60 -24.47
C PRO A 212 32.69 1.96 -24.02
N LYS A 213 33.95 1.94 -23.55
CA LYS A 213 34.73 3.15 -23.25
C LYS A 213 34.99 3.96 -24.51
#